data_AF-A0A7W0ESA9-F1
#
_entry.id   AF-A0A7W0ESA9-F1
#
_cell.length_a   1.000
_cell.length_b   1.000
_cell.length_c   1.000
_cell.angle_alpha   90.00
_cell.angle_beta   90.00
_cell.angle_gamma   90.00
#
_symmetry.space_group_name_H-M   'P 1'
#
loop_
_entity.id
_entity.type
_entity.pdbx_description
1 polymer ?
#
loop_
_entity_poly.entity_id
_entity_poly.type
_entity_poly.pdbx_seq_one_letter_code
_entity_poly.pdbx_strand_id
1 'polypeptide(L)'
;MSRHTHDFVNNYDEGKIAFGLDRETDEKSLIAYLQKFTDDEMMQVLVKRLSDDDISGILDYVLGILKKHLKEEEYHRIFLKDKTKGLH
;
A
#
# COMPACT_ATOMS: atom_id res chain seq x y z
N MET A 1 -14.06 3.48 -14.37
CA MET A 1 -13.03 2.63 -13.73
C MET A 1 -12.38 3.45 -12.63
N SER A 2 -12.29 2.93 -11.41
CA SER A 2 -11.65 3.65 -10.30
C SER A 2 -10.17 3.86 -10.60
N ARG A 3 -9.61 4.98 -10.12
CA ARG A 3 -8.18 5.31 -10.31
C ARG A 3 -7.24 4.36 -9.55
N HIS A 4 -7.79 3.61 -8.59
CA HIS A 4 -7.11 2.63 -7.75
C HIS A 4 -7.94 1.34 -7.73
N THR A 5 -7.29 0.19 -7.87
CA THR A 5 -7.93 -1.13 -7.79
C THR A 5 -7.05 -2.07 -6.94
N HIS A 6 -7.68 -2.79 -6.01
CA HIS A 6 -7.05 -3.84 -5.20
C HIS A 6 -7.28 -5.20 -5.86
N ASP A 7 -6.64 -5.43 -7.02
CA ASP A 7 -6.92 -6.63 -7.83
C ASP A 7 -6.07 -7.85 -7.44
N PHE A 8 -4.95 -7.64 -6.75
CA PHE A 8 -4.01 -8.72 -6.43
C PHE A 8 -4.63 -9.69 -5.43
N VAL A 9 -5.24 -9.16 -4.36
CA VAL A 9 -5.89 -9.97 -3.33
C VAL A 9 -7.01 -10.86 -3.88
N ASN A 10 -7.72 -10.40 -4.91
CA ASN A 10 -8.81 -11.16 -5.53
C ASN A 10 -8.32 -12.40 -6.32
N ASN A 11 -7.04 -12.41 -6.71
CA ASN A 11 -6.43 -13.48 -7.49
C ASN A 11 -5.38 -14.27 -6.70
N TYR A 12 -5.04 -13.83 -5.50
CA TYR A 12 -4.06 -14.48 -4.62
C TYR A 12 -4.78 -15.33 -3.59
N ASP A 13 -4.44 -16.63 -3.55
CA ASP A 13 -5.03 -17.59 -2.62
C ASP A 13 -4.71 -17.21 -1.16
N GLU A 14 -5.75 -16.92 -0.38
CA GLU A 14 -5.64 -16.51 1.03
C GLU A 14 -4.91 -17.56 1.88
N GLY A 15 -5.02 -18.85 1.54
CA GLY A 15 -4.31 -19.94 2.21
C GLY A 15 -2.80 -19.92 2.01
N LYS A 16 -2.28 -19.01 1.18
CA LYS A 16 -0.85 -18.84 0.89
C LYS A 16 -0.23 -17.62 1.54
N ILE A 17 -0.99 -16.79 2.25
CA ILE A 17 -0.41 -15.69 3.03
C ILE A 17 0.44 -16.30 4.15
N ALA A 18 1.75 -16.19 4.01
CA ALA A 18 2.74 -16.70 4.95
C ALA A 18 3.97 -15.78 4.94
N PHE A 19 4.55 -15.58 6.12
CA PHE A 19 5.75 -14.77 6.29
C PHE A 19 6.91 -15.61 6.85
N GLY A 20 8.13 -15.35 6.39
CA GLY A 20 9.36 -15.96 6.88
C GLY A 20 9.75 -17.28 6.20
N LEU A 21 9.07 -17.68 5.12
CA LEU A 21 9.40 -18.89 4.35
C LEU A 21 10.48 -18.60 3.31
N ASP A 22 10.21 -17.62 2.44
CA ASP A 22 11.12 -17.16 1.41
C ASP A 22 10.72 -15.75 0.95
N ARG A 23 11.65 -15.07 0.27
CA ARG A 23 11.48 -13.67 -0.13
C ARG A 23 10.31 -13.45 -1.08
N GLU A 24 10.08 -14.37 -2.02
CA GLU A 24 9.02 -14.24 -3.01
C GLU A 24 7.64 -14.39 -2.37
N THR A 25 7.51 -15.37 -1.47
CA THR A 25 6.29 -15.59 -0.69
C THR A 25 6.02 -14.40 0.25
N ASP A 26 7.05 -13.85 0.89
CA ASP A 26 6.92 -12.66 1.74
C ASP A 26 6.42 -11.44 0.95
N GLU A 27 6.96 -11.21 -0.25
CA GLU A 27 6.54 -10.10 -1.11
C GLU A 27 5.09 -10.23 -1.55
N LYS A 28 4.67 -11.41 -1.99
CA LYS A 28 3.27 -11.68 -2.39
C LYS A 28 2.31 -11.56 -1.20
N SER A 29 2.70 -12.11 -0.06
CA SER A 29 1.91 -12.04 1.18
C SER A 29 1.77 -10.60 1.67
N LEU A 30 2.84 -9.80 1.59
CA LEU A 30 2.81 -8.38 1.94
C LEU A 30 1.84 -7.60 1.04
N ILE A 31 1.86 -7.84 -0.29
CA ILE A 31 0.92 -7.17 -1.21
C ILE A 31 -0.53 -7.54 -0.86
N ALA A 32 -0.84 -8.83 -0.69
CA ALA A 32 -2.18 -9.29 -0.35
C ALA A 32 -2.65 -8.69 0.99
N TYR A 33 -1.79 -8.70 2.01
CA TYR A 33 -2.12 -8.20 3.34
C TYR A 33 -2.37 -6.69 3.33
N LEU A 34 -1.53 -5.91 2.65
CA LEU A 34 -1.73 -4.47 2.52
C LEU A 34 -3.01 -4.12 1.75
N GLN A 35 -3.34 -4.85 0.68
CA GLN A 35 -4.60 -4.64 -0.05
C GLN A 35 -5.84 -4.94 0.81
N LYS A 36 -5.79 -5.99 1.66
CA LYS A 36 -6.86 -6.27 2.63
C LYS A 36 -6.98 -5.17 3.70
N PHE A 37 -5.83 -4.69 4.19
CA PHE A 37 -5.79 -3.63 5.20
C PHE A 37 -6.36 -2.31 4.67
N THR A 38 -6.01 -1.95 3.42
CA THR A 38 -6.46 -0.71 2.79
C THR A 38 -7.76 -0.82 2.00
N ASP A 39 -8.47 -1.95 2.12
CA ASP A 39 -9.78 -2.11 1.49
C ASP A 39 -10.75 -1.00 1.95
N ASP A 40 -11.61 -0.54 1.03
CA ASP A 40 -12.49 0.61 1.27
C ASP A 40 -13.43 0.39 2.47
N GLU A 41 -14.02 -0.80 2.62
CA GLU A 41 -14.91 -1.11 3.74
C GLU A 41 -14.11 -1.23 5.05
N MET A 42 -12.95 -1.87 5.00
CA MET A 42 -12.06 -2.00 6.16
C MET A 42 -11.60 -0.62 6.67
N MET A 43 -11.17 0.27 5.77
CA MET A 43 -10.69 1.61 6.12
C MET A 43 -11.81 2.50 6.68
N GLN A 44 -13.05 2.38 6.21
CA GLN A 44 -14.19 3.10 6.77
C GLN A 44 -14.48 2.73 8.22
N VAL A 45 -14.19 1.48 8.62
CA VAL A 45 -14.30 1.02 10.00
C VAL A 45 -13.08 1.45 10.81
N LEU A 46 -11.87 1.24 10.26
CA LEU A 46 -10.62 1.45 10.97
C LEU A 46 -10.36 2.91 11.28
N VAL A 47 -10.55 3.83 10.32
CA VAL A 47 -10.20 5.25 10.48
C VAL A 47 -10.94 5.92 11.64
N LYS A 48 -12.14 5.44 11.99
CA LYS A 48 -12.94 5.95 13.12
C LYS A 48 -12.42 5.48 14.49
N ARG A 49 -11.53 4.49 14.51
CA ARG A 49 -10.98 3.86 15.71
C ARG A 49 -9.53 4.27 15.98
N LEU A 50 -8.84 4.80 14.98
CA LEU A 50 -7.46 5.27 15.11
C LEU A 50 -7.42 6.55 15.95
N SER A 51 -6.47 6.60 16.88
CA SER A 51 -6.09 7.84 17.55
C SER A 51 -5.26 8.73 16.63
N ASP A 52 -5.07 9.99 17.02
CA ASP A 52 -4.18 10.92 16.30
C ASP A 52 -2.73 10.39 16.25
N ASP A 53 -2.29 9.70 17.30
CA ASP A 53 -0.98 9.05 17.36
C ASP A 53 -0.88 7.88 16.38
N ASP A 54 -1.93 7.05 16.26
CA ASP A 54 -1.95 5.95 15.28
C ASP A 54 -1.90 6.49 13.84
N ILE A 55 -2.67 7.54 13.55
CA ILE A 55 -2.67 8.18 12.22
C ILE A 55 -1.28 8.72 11.89
N SER A 56 -0.66 9.43 12.84
CA SER A 56 0.66 10.01 12.66
C SER A 56 1.72 8.92 12.47
N GLY A 57 1.67 7.85 13.27
CA GLY A 57 2.60 6.72 13.15
C GLY A 57 2.50 5.97 11.82
N ILE A 58 1.28 5.76 11.30
CA ILE A 58 1.07 5.16 9.98
C ILE A 58 1.64 6.07 8.88
N LEU A 59 1.35 7.37 8.96
CA LEU A 59 1.82 8.35 7.98
C LEU A 59 3.35 8.42 7.95
N ASP A 60 3.99 8.54 9.11
CA ASP A 60 5.44 8.59 9.25
C ASP A 60 6.10 7.33 8.68
N TYR A 61 5.52 6.15 8.96
CA TYR A 61 6.04 4.89 8.44
C TYR A 61 5.94 4.81 6.92
N VAL A 62 4.76 5.08 6.36
CA VAL A 62 4.52 5.01 4.91
C VAL A 62 5.38 6.03 4.16
N LEU A 63 5.41 7.29 4.62
CA LEU A 63 6.24 8.33 4.01
C LEU A 63 7.73 8.00 4.12
N GLY A 64 8.17 7.41 5.23
CA GLY A 64 9.54 6.95 5.42
C GLY A 64 9.94 5.89 4.36
N ILE A 65 9.07 4.91 4.12
CA ILE A 65 9.28 3.89 3.08
C ILE A 65 9.33 4.53 1.69
N LEU A 66 8.37 5.39 1.36
CA LEU A 66 8.32 6.06 0.06
C LEU A 66 9.59 6.89 -0.19
N LYS A 67 10.01 7.69 0.79
CA LYS A 67 11.22 8.53 0.69
C LYS A 67 12.50 7.71 0.55
N LYS A 68 12.57 6.55 1.21
CA LYS A 68 13.74 5.67 1.18
C LYS A 68 13.89 4.92 -0.14
N HIS A 69 12.77 4.58 -0.79
CA HIS A 69 12.76 3.62 -1.89
C HIS A 69 12.32 4.20 -3.25
N LEU A 70 11.63 5.34 -3.29
CA LEU A 70 11.21 5.96 -4.54
C LEU A 70 12.09 7.17 -4.88
N LYS A 71 12.46 7.29 -6.16
CA LYS A 71 12.94 8.55 -6.73
C LYS A 71 11.78 9.55 -6.84
N GLU A 72 12.11 10.83 -6.97
CA GLU A 72 11.11 11.91 -7.12
C GLU A 72 10.12 11.64 -8.27
N GLU A 73 10.63 11.23 -9.43
CA GLU A 73 9.80 10.88 -10.59
C GLU A 73 8.87 9.70 -10.30
N GLU A 74 9.33 8.69 -9.57
CA GLU A 74 8.52 7.51 -9.21
C GLU A 74 7.44 7.88 -8.19
N TYR A 75 7.77 8.73 -7.21
CA TYR A 75 6.79 9.27 -6.28
C TYR A 75 5.67 10.02 -7.02
N HIS A 76 6.02 10.94 -7.92
CA HIS A 76 5.02 11.68 -8.69
C HIS A 76 4.20 10.77 -9.62
N ARG A 77 4.88 9.94 -10.43
CA ARG A 77 4.22 9.13 -11.46
C ARG A 77 3.43 7.95 -10.88
N ILE A 78 3.98 7.25 -9.89
CA ILE A 78 3.43 5.98 -9.40
C ILE A 78 2.54 6.20 -8.18
N PHE A 79 3.00 6.98 -7.20
CA PHE A 79 2.26 7.21 -5.95
C PHE A 79 1.20 8.29 -6.11
N LEU A 80 1.58 9.51 -6.53
CA LEU A 80 0.63 10.61 -6.75
C LEU A 80 -0.21 10.44 -8.04
N LYS A 81 0.20 9.51 -8.91
CA LYS A 81 -0.41 9.31 -10.25
C LYS A 81 -0.42 10.62 -11.06
N ASP A 82 0.53 11.50 -10.83
CA ASP A 82 0.67 12.77 -11.54
C ASP A 82 1.51 12.54 -12.81
N LYS A 83 0.87 12.74 -13.95
CA LYS A 83 1.48 12.54 -15.27
C LYS A 83 2.13 13.81 -15.83
N THR A 84 2.05 14.94 -15.13
CA THR A 84 2.45 16.24 -15.68
C THR A 84 3.93 16.56 -15.49
N LYS A 85 4.61 15.94 -14.51
CA LYS A 85 6.03 16.19 -14.20
C LYS A 85 7.05 15.29 -14.93
N GLY A 86 6.62 14.47 -15.89
CA GLY A 86 7.50 13.52 -16.61
C GLY A 86 7.97 13.97 -18.00
N LEU A 87 7.79 15.24 -18.36
CA LEU A 87 8.14 15.80 -19.66
C LEU A 87 8.82 17.16 -19.50
N HIS A 88 10.05 17.19 -18.99
CA HIS A 88 10.97 18.31 -19.16
C HIS A 88 12.37 17.78 -19.44
#